data_AF-F3LJ73-F1
#
_entry.id   AF-F3LJ73-F1
#
_cell.length_a   1.000
_cell.length_b   1.000
_cell.length_c   1.000
_cell.angle_alpha   90.00
_cell.angle_beta   90.00
_cell.angle_gamma   90.00
#
_symmetry.space_group_name_H-M   'P 1'
#
loop_
_entity.id
_entity.type
_entity.pdbx_description
1 polymer ?
#
loop_
_entity_poly.entity_id
_entity_poly.type
_entity_poly.pdbx_seq_one_letter_code
_entity_poly.pdbx_strand_id
1 'polypeptide(L)'
;MVIDDLANRSYDCDLLLDQTFGRSSKDYEDLIPNESQLLLGAKYALLRNEFSQHRIYSLERRAKPKLKRLLITLGGVDKDNITSTILDSISNENVSNQYELTIILGKTSPWIQAVKEQANALFEQCEVLVNPTNIAEIMANSDLCIGAAGSTTWERCCLGLPTIQIVSANNQRLIADTLNSLQAISLLVEPTNVCTLIKKSQNILLKRTLASSTLCDGKGVQRTISAIYEKQITQEIEIVPISKQDSHFLFSLQSADNRQYFRNPETPSQQEHDSWFNTKLTDSNSITYIIKDIENLGFIRIDDIHDKKEISIIISNEQQGRGIASQALRAVDKLLPASILSASIHVENLASQMLFIKSGFKKATSKSQFLTYNKKVEHYIVAAIGDWNKALYIEKHSTLPGIWHFCSTPEELNNLLNHIKPRYIFFPHWRWIVPQRIFNNIACVCFHMTDLPYGRGGSPLQNLISRGHKNTQLSALQMQKDLDSGPIYMKRPLDLSGKASEIYHRAAQLSWEIISELVINNIKPEAQEGTPTHFTRRTPKQSILPTQGDASQLYDHIRMLDADGYPAAFINYGEFRIELTDASLNEHNALSAKIQIRRNDQC
;
A
#
# COMPACT_ATOMS: atom_id res chain seq x y z
N MET A 1 -10.15 10.66 -14.70
CA MET A 1 -8.86 10.00 -14.97
C MET A 1 -8.19 10.70 -16.14
N VAL A 2 -6.90 11.01 -16.02
CA VAL A 2 -6.04 11.56 -17.07
C VAL A 2 -5.02 10.50 -17.49
N ILE A 3 -4.69 10.45 -18.78
CA ILE A 3 -3.60 9.63 -19.31
C ILE A 3 -2.53 10.58 -19.86
N ASP A 4 -1.29 10.38 -19.44
CA ASP A 4 -0.14 11.20 -19.85
C ASP A 4 1.07 10.31 -20.21
N ASP A 5 2.04 10.89 -20.91
CA ASP A 5 3.31 10.28 -21.30
C ASP A 5 4.50 11.25 -21.21
N LEU A 6 4.26 12.54 -20.97
CA LEU A 6 5.29 13.58 -20.98
C LEU A 6 5.69 14.08 -19.59
N ALA A 7 4.79 14.09 -18.62
CA ALA A 7 5.01 14.62 -17.27
C ALA A 7 5.54 16.07 -17.29
N ASN A 8 4.91 16.93 -18.09
CA ASN A 8 5.32 18.34 -18.26
C ASN A 8 4.16 19.34 -18.26
N ARG A 9 2.99 18.92 -17.78
CA ARG A 9 1.75 19.70 -17.76
C ARG A 9 1.04 19.49 -16.44
N SER A 10 0.43 20.55 -15.94
CA SER A 10 -0.44 20.45 -14.76
C SER A 10 -1.80 19.89 -15.14
N TYR A 11 -2.35 19.03 -14.31
CA TYR A 11 -3.65 18.38 -14.48
C TYR A 11 -4.44 18.49 -13.18
N ASP A 12 -5.70 18.88 -13.28
CA ASP A 12 -6.67 18.69 -12.20
C ASP A 12 -7.34 17.32 -12.41
N CYS A 13 -6.93 16.31 -11.63
CA CYS A 13 -7.43 14.95 -11.84
C CYS A 13 -7.42 14.08 -10.58
N ASP A 14 -8.39 13.18 -10.50
CA ASP A 14 -8.48 12.19 -9.42
C ASP A 14 -7.50 11.02 -9.56
N LEU A 15 -7.15 10.67 -10.78
CA LEU A 15 -6.39 9.50 -11.15
C LEU A 15 -5.57 9.84 -12.39
N LEU A 16 -4.25 9.69 -12.31
CA LEU A 16 -3.33 9.87 -13.43
C LEU A 16 -2.68 8.53 -13.79
N LEU A 17 -2.71 8.20 -15.07
CA LEU A 17 -2.06 7.03 -15.65
C LEU A 17 -0.92 7.48 -16.58
N ASP A 18 0.31 7.12 -16.25
CA ASP A 18 1.45 7.22 -17.17
C ASP A 18 2.14 5.86 -17.28
N GLN A 19 2.04 5.27 -18.47
CA GLN A 19 2.58 3.94 -18.79
C GLN A 19 4.07 3.95 -19.13
N THR A 20 4.72 5.13 -19.09
CA THR A 20 6.14 5.31 -19.41
C THR A 20 7.02 4.62 -18.36
N PHE A 21 7.91 3.73 -18.82
CA PHE A 21 8.81 3.03 -17.92
C PHE A 21 9.79 3.99 -17.23
N GLY A 22 10.00 3.78 -15.93
CA GLY A 22 10.86 4.63 -15.11
C GLY A 22 10.17 5.83 -14.47
N ARG A 23 8.89 6.09 -14.78
CA ARG A 23 8.12 7.14 -14.11
C ARG A 23 7.95 6.89 -12.62
N SER A 24 8.08 7.97 -11.87
CA SER A 24 8.02 8.05 -10.42
C SER A 24 7.05 9.14 -9.98
N SER A 25 6.63 9.12 -8.73
CA SER A 25 5.75 10.17 -8.19
C SER A 25 6.38 11.56 -8.24
N LYS A 26 7.72 11.64 -8.17
CA LYS A 26 8.48 12.89 -8.24
C LYS A 26 8.30 13.62 -9.58
N ASP A 27 8.04 12.88 -10.65
CA ASP A 27 7.80 13.46 -11.98
C ASP A 27 6.50 14.28 -12.03
N TYR A 28 5.61 14.12 -11.04
CA TYR A 28 4.30 14.75 -10.98
C TYR A 28 4.06 15.59 -9.71
N GLU A 29 5.05 15.77 -8.84
CA GLU A 29 4.90 16.35 -7.49
C GLU A 29 4.21 17.73 -7.48
N ASP A 30 4.44 18.56 -8.51
CA ASP A 30 3.82 19.89 -8.68
C ASP A 30 2.85 19.97 -9.88
N LEU A 31 2.55 18.84 -10.51
CA LEU A 31 1.73 18.78 -11.72
C LEU A 31 0.31 18.28 -11.46
N ILE A 32 -0.02 17.80 -10.26
CA ILE A 32 -1.34 17.24 -9.92
C ILE A 32 -1.74 17.60 -8.48
N PRO A 33 -3.05 17.53 -8.14
CA PRO A 33 -3.50 17.58 -6.76
C PRO A 33 -2.86 16.53 -5.85
N ASN A 34 -2.69 16.84 -4.56
CA ASN A 34 -2.07 15.93 -3.58
C ASN A 34 -2.88 14.64 -3.38
N GLU A 35 -4.18 14.68 -3.62
CA GLU A 35 -5.12 13.56 -3.47
C GLU A 35 -5.24 12.69 -4.74
N SER A 36 -4.49 13.02 -5.80
CA SER A 36 -4.46 12.27 -7.05
C SER A 36 -3.80 10.91 -6.88
N GLN A 37 -4.48 9.85 -7.30
CA GLN A 37 -3.87 8.52 -7.35
C GLN A 37 -3.01 8.39 -8.61
N LEU A 38 -1.79 7.87 -8.45
CA LEU A 38 -0.82 7.71 -9.52
C LEU A 38 -0.67 6.25 -9.96
N LEU A 39 -0.92 5.97 -11.24
CA LEU A 39 -0.70 4.68 -11.90
C LEU A 39 0.50 4.80 -12.85
N LEU A 40 1.70 4.52 -12.34
CA LEU A 40 2.95 4.79 -13.05
C LEU A 40 3.70 3.54 -13.50
N GLY A 41 4.25 3.62 -14.71
CA GLY A 41 5.17 2.65 -15.29
C GLY A 41 4.52 1.59 -16.18
N ALA A 42 5.37 0.84 -16.88
CA ALA A 42 4.97 -0.19 -17.85
C ALA A 42 4.12 -1.35 -17.25
N LYS A 43 4.06 -1.47 -15.92
CA LYS A 43 3.13 -2.38 -15.23
C LYS A 43 1.65 -1.97 -15.40
N TYR A 44 1.37 -0.71 -15.75
CA TYR A 44 0.03 -0.22 -16.08
C TYR A 44 -0.20 -0.05 -17.58
N ALA A 45 0.71 -0.56 -18.43
CA ALA A 45 0.54 -0.46 -19.88
C ALA A 45 -0.80 -1.06 -20.34
N LEU A 46 -1.56 -0.27 -21.08
CA LEU A 46 -2.88 -0.65 -21.58
C LEU A 46 -2.73 -1.46 -22.87
N LEU A 47 -2.47 -2.75 -22.72
CA LEU A 47 -2.31 -3.67 -23.85
C LEU A 47 -3.66 -4.27 -24.27
N ARG A 48 -3.80 -4.56 -25.57
CA ARG A 48 -4.92 -5.36 -26.08
C ARG A 48 -4.90 -6.75 -25.42
N ASN A 49 -6.10 -7.32 -25.20
CA ASN A 49 -6.26 -8.58 -24.47
C ASN A 49 -5.44 -9.74 -25.09
N GLU A 50 -5.27 -9.75 -26.41
CA GLU A 50 -4.49 -10.75 -27.15
C GLU A 50 -3.06 -10.94 -26.60
N PHE A 51 -2.39 -9.86 -26.14
CA PHE A 51 -1.03 -9.97 -25.60
C PHE A 51 -0.99 -10.75 -24.30
N SER A 52 -1.99 -10.55 -23.43
CA SER A 52 -2.10 -11.30 -22.18
C SER A 52 -2.45 -12.77 -22.43
N GLN A 53 -3.27 -13.05 -23.45
CA GLN A 53 -3.66 -14.39 -23.87
C GLN A 53 -2.48 -15.19 -24.45
N HIS A 54 -1.63 -14.54 -25.27
CA HIS A 54 -0.46 -15.18 -25.90
C HIS A 54 0.79 -15.22 -25.01
N ARG A 55 0.80 -14.51 -23.87
CA ARG A 55 1.99 -14.39 -23.01
C ARG A 55 2.54 -15.74 -22.56
N ILE A 56 1.68 -16.62 -22.03
CA ILE A 56 2.11 -17.92 -21.49
C ILE A 56 2.79 -18.73 -22.58
N TYR A 57 2.10 -18.92 -23.71
CA TYR A 57 2.64 -19.60 -24.88
C TYR A 57 3.98 -19.00 -25.36
N SER A 58 4.07 -17.66 -25.45
CA SER A 58 5.27 -16.97 -25.89
C SER A 58 6.46 -17.22 -24.95
N LEU A 59 6.26 -17.16 -23.63
CA LEU A 59 7.32 -17.38 -22.65
C LEU A 59 7.79 -18.85 -22.63
N GLU A 60 6.86 -19.80 -22.70
CA GLU A 60 7.18 -21.24 -22.76
C GLU A 60 8.00 -21.57 -24.01
N ARG A 61 7.59 -21.06 -25.18
CA ARG A 61 8.33 -21.22 -26.42
C ARG A 61 9.77 -20.67 -26.31
N ARG A 62 9.95 -19.55 -25.60
CA ARG A 62 11.26 -18.88 -25.46
C ARG A 62 12.18 -19.49 -24.43
N ALA A 63 11.70 -20.41 -23.59
CA ALA A 63 12.56 -21.17 -22.67
C ALA A 63 13.63 -22.00 -23.42
N LYS A 64 13.38 -22.34 -24.69
CA LYS A 64 14.34 -22.99 -25.60
C LYS A 64 14.57 -22.08 -26.81
N PRO A 65 15.39 -21.02 -26.68
CA PRO A 65 15.52 -20.03 -27.72
C PRO A 65 16.17 -20.63 -28.97
N LYS A 66 15.65 -20.24 -30.13
CA LYS A 66 16.23 -20.44 -31.45
C LYS A 66 16.17 -19.11 -32.20
N LEU A 67 17.08 -18.87 -33.12
CA LEU A 67 17.06 -17.67 -33.96
C LEU A 67 16.85 -18.09 -35.40
N LYS A 68 15.58 -18.17 -35.82
CA LYS A 68 15.20 -18.48 -37.20
C LYS A 68 14.22 -17.46 -37.77
N ARG A 69 13.32 -16.91 -36.96
CA ARG A 69 12.26 -15.99 -37.38
C ARG A 69 12.54 -14.56 -36.93
N LEU A 70 12.78 -13.67 -37.87
CA LEU A 70 12.96 -12.25 -37.62
C LEU A 70 11.67 -11.49 -37.90
N LEU A 71 11.29 -10.63 -36.96
CA LEU A 71 10.19 -9.69 -37.11
C LEU A 71 10.73 -8.27 -37.26
N ILE A 72 10.35 -7.56 -38.31
CA ILE A 72 10.60 -6.12 -38.43
C ILE A 72 9.26 -5.39 -38.25
N THR A 73 9.19 -4.54 -37.23
CA THR A 73 8.02 -3.67 -37.02
C THR A 73 8.40 -2.39 -36.28
N LEU A 74 8.27 -1.25 -36.96
CA LEU A 74 8.58 0.07 -36.40
C LEU A 74 7.36 0.76 -35.77
N GLY A 75 6.28 0.00 -35.53
CA GLY A 75 5.05 0.51 -34.96
C GLY A 75 4.17 1.24 -35.98
N GLY A 76 3.57 2.36 -35.58
CA GLY A 76 2.49 3.02 -36.31
C GLY A 76 2.86 3.48 -37.73
N VAL A 77 3.88 4.32 -37.87
CA VAL A 77 4.32 4.85 -39.17
C VAL A 77 5.85 4.93 -39.20
N ASP A 78 6.46 4.19 -40.11
CA ASP A 78 7.85 4.37 -40.53
C ASP A 78 7.92 5.54 -41.52
N LYS A 79 8.22 6.75 -41.04
CA LYS A 79 8.26 7.96 -41.89
C LYS A 79 9.53 8.03 -42.73
N ASP A 80 10.66 7.63 -42.15
CA ASP A 80 11.99 7.81 -42.73
C ASP A 80 12.47 6.60 -43.55
N ASN A 81 11.58 5.63 -43.79
CA ASN A 81 11.85 4.40 -44.52
C ASN A 81 13.01 3.57 -43.92
N ILE A 82 13.10 3.55 -42.59
CA ILE A 82 14.13 2.81 -41.86
C ILE A 82 14.01 1.31 -42.18
N THR A 83 12.79 0.81 -42.43
CA THR A 83 12.55 -0.58 -42.85
C THR A 83 13.40 -0.95 -44.07
N SER A 84 13.42 -0.11 -45.11
CA SER A 84 14.20 -0.39 -46.32
C SER A 84 15.70 -0.42 -46.05
N THR A 85 16.19 0.47 -45.16
CA THR A 85 17.61 0.49 -44.77
C THR A 85 18.01 -0.79 -44.01
N ILE A 86 17.12 -1.31 -43.17
CA ILE A 86 17.32 -2.59 -42.47
C ILE A 86 17.38 -3.74 -43.50
N LEU A 87 16.50 -3.74 -44.50
CA LEU A 87 16.48 -4.77 -45.55
C LEU A 87 17.78 -4.78 -46.35
N ASP A 88 18.28 -3.62 -46.77
CA ASP A 88 19.56 -3.51 -47.48
C ASP A 88 20.72 -4.04 -46.63
N SER A 89 20.75 -3.70 -45.35
CA SER A 89 21.79 -4.19 -44.43
C SER A 89 21.76 -5.71 -44.27
N ILE A 90 20.57 -6.32 -44.15
CA ILE A 90 20.42 -7.78 -44.03
C ILE A 90 20.83 -8.49 -45.33
N SER A 91 20.48 -7.92 -46.49
CA SER A 91 20.81 -8.50 -47.80
C SER A 91 22.32 -8.49 -48.08
N ASN A 92 22.99 -7.35 -47.83
CA ASN A 92 24.41 -7.15 -48.16
C ASN A 92 25.39 -8.10 -47.45
N GLU A 93 25.03 -8.65 -46.28
CA GLU A 93 25.90 -9.56 -45.53
C GLU A 93 25.65 -11.07 -45.80
N ASN A 94 24.84 -11.44 -46.82
CA ASN A 94 24.43 -12.83 -47.11
C ASN A 94 23.80 -13.57 -45.92
N VAL A 95 23.21 -12.81 -44.98
CA VAL A 95 22.51 -13.35 -43.82
C VAL A 95 21.04 -13.67 -44.17
N SER A 96 20.55 -13.14 -45.29
CA SER A 96 19.18 -13.28 -45.81
C SER A 96 18.66 -14.72 -45.84
N ASN A 97 19.47 -15.69 -46.27
CA ASN A 97 19.03 -17.08 -46.44
C ASN A 97 18.98 -17.89 -45.13
N GLN A 98 19.38 -17.30 -44.00
CA GLN A 98 19.39 -17.97 -42.69
C GLN A 98 18.08 -17.80 -41.91
N TYR A 99 17.27 -16.80 -42.27
CA TYR A 99 16.13 -16.38 -41.47
C TYR A 99 14.83 -16.27 -42.27
N GLU A 100 13.73 -16.67 -41.66
CA GLU A 100 12.36 -16.39 -42.10
C GLU A 100 12.02 -14.95 -41.68
N LEU A 101 11.74 -14.06 -42.62
CA LEU A 101 11.49 -12.64 -42.34
C LEU A 101 9.99 -12.33 -42.40
N THR A 102 9.47 -11.69 -41.35
CA THR A 102 8.14 -11.09 -41.36
C THR A 102 8.26 -9.60 -41.12
N ILE A 103 7.65 -8.79 -42.00
CA ILE A 103 7.64 -7.33 -41.91
C ILE A 103 6.22 -6.88 -41.66
N ILE A 104 5.99 -6.10 -40.61
CA ILE A 104 4.68 -5.48 -40.33
C ILE A 104 4.76 -3.98 -40.60
N LEU A 105 3.94 -3.52 -41.52
CA LEU A 105 3.74 -2.10 -41.83
C LEU A 105 2.36 -1.63 -41.39
N GLY A 106 2.29 -0.42 -40.84
CA GLY A 106 1.03 0.24 -40.54
C GLY A 106 0.24 0.59 -41.80
N LYS A 107 -1.09 0.65 -41.69
CA LYS A 107 -2.01 0.95 -42.81
C LYS A 107 -1.68 2.27 -43.54
N THR A 108 -1.12 3.24 -42.81
CA THR A 108 -0.83 4.58 -43.29
C THR A 108 0.65 4.79 -43.65
N SER A 109 1.46 3.73 -43.71
CA SER A 109 2.85 3.84 -44.13
C SER A 109 2.93 4.29 -45.60
N PRO A 110 3.75 5.30 -45.94
CA PRO A 110 3.94 5.72 -47.33
C PRO A 110 4.81 4.73 -48.14
N TRP A 111 5.52 3.82 -47.46
CA TRP A 111 6.53 2.95 -48.07
C TRP A 111 6.03 1.52 -48.37
N ILE A 112 4.73 1.25 -48.24
CA ILE A 112 4.16 -0.11 -48.37
C ILE A 112 4.57 -0.78 -49.69
N GLN A 113 4.43 -0.08 -50.82
CA GLN A 113 4.73 -0.65 -52.12
C GLN A 113 6.24 -0.86 -52.30
N ALA A 114 7.05 0.15 -51.96
CA ALA A 114 8.51 0.08 -52.07
C ALA A 114 9.09 -1.05 -51.21
N VAL A 115 8.64 -1.20 -49.96
CA VAL A 115 9.10 -2.27 -49.06
C VAL A 115 8.67 -3.66 -49.57
N LYS A 116 7.47 -3.80 -50.15
CA LYS A 116 7.03 -5.07 -50.77
C LYS A 116 7.91 -5.45 -51.95
N GLU A 117 8.18 -4.51 -52.85
CA GLU A 117 9.04 -4.74 -54.02
C GLU A 117 10.47 -5.09 -53.61
N GLN A 118 11.04 -4.34 -52.67
CA GLN A 118 12.37 -4.59 -52.13
C GLN A 118 12.46 -5.95 -51.42
N ALA A 119 11.48 -6.28 -50.57
CA ALA A 119 11.45 -7.56 -49.86
C ALA A 119 11.42 -8.75 -50.84
N ASN A 120 10.57 -8.68 -51.87
CA ASN A 120 10.47 -9.72 -52.89
C ASN A 120 11.74 -9.84 -53.74
N ALA A 121 12.45 -8.74 -53.97
CA ALA A 121 13.68 -8.73 -54.74
C ALA A 121 14.88 -9.28 -53.96
N LEU A 122 14.92 -9.05 -52.64
CA LEU A 122 16.10 -9.34 -51.81
C LEU A 122 16.02 -10.67 -51.03
N PHE A 123 14.82 -11.24 -50.83
CA PHE A 123 14.62 -12.38 -49.92
C PHE A 123 13.67 -13.44 -50.49
N GLU A 124 14.05 -14.73 -50.41
CA GLU A 124 13.19 -15.84 -50.80
C GLU A 124 12.08 -16.14 -49.78
N GLN A 125 12.37 -15.96 -48.47
CA GLN A 125 11.44 -16.24 -47.37
C GLN A 125 11.11 -14.96 -46.59
N CYS A 126 10.43 -14.03 -47.25
CA CYS A 126 9.95 -12.80 -46.62
C CYS A 126 8.46 -12.57 -46.83
N GLU A 127 7.74 -12.29 -45.74
CA GLU A 127 6.33 -11.94 -45.76
C GLU A 127 6.14 -10.49 -45.31
N VAL A 128 5.43 -9.68 -46.12
CA VAL A 128 5.10 -8.29 -45.78
C VAL A 128 3.62 -8.17 -45.46
N LEU A 129 3.30 -8.01 -44.17
CA LEU A 129 1.96 -7.88 -43.64
C LEU A 129 1.61 -6.39 -43.44
N VAL A 130 0.45 -5.98 -43.95
CA VAL A 130 -0.05 -4.61 -43.80
C VAL A 130 -1.21 -4.61 -42.83
N ASN A 131 -1.03 -3.93 -41.69
CA ASN A 131 -2.05 -3.77 -40.65
C ASN A 131 -2.72 -5.11 -40.20
N PRO A 132 -1.95 -6.14 -39.83
CA PRO A 132 -2.51 -7.41 -39.36
C PRO A 132 -3.29 -7.23 -38.05
N THR A 133 -4.33 -8.04 -37.86
CA THR A 133 -5.15 -8.01 -36.65
C THR A 133 -4.61 -8.87 -35.52
N ASN A 134 -3.80 -9.89 -35.83
CA ASN A 134 -3.24 -10.89 -34.91
C ASN A 134 -1.76 -10.62 -34.54
N ILE A 135 -1.41 -9.37 -34.19
CA ILE A 135 -0.02 -8.96 -33.94
C ILE A 135 0.60 -9.74 -32.78
N ALA A 136 -0.16 -10.00 -31.70
CA ALA A 136 0.34 -10.76 -30.56
C ALA A 136 0.77 -12.19 -30.94
N GLU A 137 0.02 -12.85 -31.83
CA GLU A 137 0.34 -14.17 -32.34
C GLU A 137 1.63 -14.15 -33.18
N ILE A 138 1.75 -13.20 -34.10
CA ILE A 138 2.95 -13.02 -34.95
C ILE A 138 4.18 -12.78 -34.07
N MET A 139 4.08 -11.87 -33.10
CA MET A 139 5.15 -11.59 -32.14
C MET A 139 5.52 -12.81 -31.29
N ALA A 140 4.53 -13.56 -30.79
CA ALA A 140 4.75 -14.77 -30.00
C ALA A 140 5.48 -15.86 -30.79
N ASN A 141 5.21 -15.95 -32.10
CA ASN A 141 5.83 -16.91 -33.00
C ASN A 141 7.20 -16.48 -33.55
N SER A 142 7.60 -15.23 -33.33
CA SER A 142 8.88 -14.64 -33.76
C SER A 142 9.99 -14.84 -32.72
N ASP A 143 11.23 -14.93 -33.18
CA ASP A 143 12.39 -15.21 -32.32
C ASP A 143 13.12 -13.93 -31.87
N LEU A 144 13.25 -12.97 -32.77
CA LEU A 144 13.90 -11.67 -32.53
C LEU A 144 13.14 -10.60 -33.29
N CYS A 145 12.87 -9.48 -32.62
CA CYS A 145 12.24 -8.32 -33.23
C CYS A 145 13.23 -7.19 -33.45
N ILE A 146 13.17 -6.53 -34.61
CA ILE A 146 13.79 -5.24 -34.86
C ILE A 146 12.65 -4.23 -34.85
N GLY A 147 12.62 -3.37 -33.83
CA GLY A 147 11.48 -2.50 -33.61
C GLY A 147 11.82 -1.13 -33.04
N ALA A 148 10.90 -0.18 -33.21
CA ALA A 148 11.08 1.17 -32.71
C ALA A 148 10.82 1.27 -31.19
N ALA A 149 11.40 2.29 -30.56
CA ALA A 149 11.22 2.64 -29.16
C ALA A 149 9.90 3.40 -28.92
N GLY A 150 8.76 2.72 -29.11
CA GLY A 150 7.42 3.28 -28.89
C GLY A 150 6.57 2.48 -27.91
N SER A 151 5.25 2.68 -27.94
CA SER A 151 4.27 1.91 -27.14
C SER A 151 4.32 0.41 -27.39
N THR A 152 4.68 -0.02 -28.60
CA THR A 152 4.89 -1.43 -28.97
C THR A 152 6.04 -2.09 -28.21
N THR A 153 6.88 -1.31 -27.51
CA THR A 153 7.87 -1.85 -26.57
C THR A 153 7.21 -2.67 -25.47
N TRP A 154 6.07 -2.21 -24.93
CA TRP A 154 5.36 -2.90 -23.85
C TRP A 154 4.72 -4.20 -24.32
N GLU A 155 4.26 -4.25 -25.56
CA GLU A 155 3.78 -5.47 -26.22
C GLU A 155 4.89 -6.52 -26.32
N ARG A 156 6.07 -6.13 -26.80
CA ARG A 156 7.24 -7.03 -26.90
C ARG A 156 7.73 -7.48 -25.54
N CYS A 157 7.81 -6.58 -24.56
CA CYS A 157 8.14 -6.90 -23.18
C CYS A 157 7.12 -7.89 -22.59
N CYS A 158 5.81 -7.67 -22.80
CA CYS A 158 4.75 -8.56 -22.35
C CYS A 158 4.88 -9.99 -22.93
N LEU A 159 5.34 -10.13 -24.16
CA LEU A 159 5.57 -11.44 -24.77
C LEU A 159 6.96 -12.01 -24.50
N GLY A 160 7.83 -11.27 -23.81
CA GLY A 160 9.22 -11.65 -23.60
C GLY A 160 10.04 -11.73 -24.90
N LEU A 161 9.62 -11.02 -25.96
CA LEU A 161 10.23 -11.07 -27.29
C LEU A 161 11.56 -10.31 -27.28
N PRO A 162 12.72 -10.99 -27.47
CA PRO A 162 14.00 -10.32 -27.60
C PRO A 162 13.95 -9.26 -28.69
N THR A 163 14.51 -8.08 -28.41
CA THR A 163 14.37 -6.91 -29.29
C THR A 163 15.72 -6.24 -29.56
N ILE A 164 15.99 -5.94 -30.82
CA ILE A 164 16.90 -4.90 -31.28
C ILE A 164 16.07 -3.64 -31.46
N GLN A 165 16.32 -2.62 -30.64
CA GLN A 165 15.47 -1.44 -30.54
C GLN A 165 16.11 -0.24 -31.23
N ILE A 166 15.33 0.47 -32.03
CA ILE A 166 15.73 1.68 -32.76
C ILE A 166 15.06 2.90 -32.13
N VAL A 167 15.82 3.97 -31.92
CA VAL A 167 15.29 5.26 -31.49
C VAL A 167 14.97 6.08 -32.74
N SER A 168 13.68 6.29 -33.02
CA SER A 168 13.24 7.07 -34.19
C SER A 168 12.91 8.52 -33.83
N ALA A 169 12.84 8.86 -32.54
CA ALA A 169 12.57 10.21 -32.08
C ALA A 169 13.31 10.52 -30.76
N ASN A 170 13.70 11.78 -30.56
CA ASN A 170 14.51 12.21 -29.40
C ASN A 170 13.87 11.87 -28.06
N ASN A 171 12.54 11.94 -27.96
CA ASN A 171 11.77 11.62 -26.75
C ASN A 171 11.81 10.12 -26.37
N GLN A 172 12.32 9.24 -27.24
CA GLN A 172 12.41 7.81 -26.98
C GLN A 172 13.77 7.38 -26.43
N ARG A 173 14.79 8.26 -26.50
CA ARG A 173 16.18 7.92 -26.18
C ARG A 173 16.37 7.49 -24.72
N LEU A 174 15.83 8.25 -23.78
CA LEU A 174 15.95 7.94 -22.34
C LEU A 174 15.42 6.54 -22.00
N ILE A 175 14.24 6.20 -22.54
CA ILE A 175 13.62 4.88 -22.34
C ILE A 175 14.49 3.79 -22.97
N ALA A 176 14.96 4.00 -24.21
CA ALA A 176 15.79 3.03 -24.91
C ALA A 176 17.12 2.77 -24.19
N ASP A 177 17.79 3.82 -23.70
CA ASP A 177 19.03 3.73 -22.94
C ASP A 177 18.82 2.99 -21.61
N THR A 178 17.70 3.26 -20.92
CA THR A 178 17.33 2.58 -19.66
C THR A 178 17.01 1.09 -19.89
N LEU A 179 16.27 0.75 -20.94
CA LEU A 179 15.97 -0.64 -21.26
C LEU A 179 17.22 -1.42 -21.67
N ASN A 180 18.16 -0.76 -22.35
CA ASN A 180 19.44 -1.34 -22.73
C ASN A 180 20.33 -1.61 -21.51
N SER A 181 20.38 -0.70 -20.53
CA SER A 181 21.15 -0.90 -19.28
C SER A 181 20.59 -2.05 -18.43
N LEU A 182 19.27 -2.25 -18.44
CA LEU A 182 18.59 -3.40 -17.85
C LEU A 182 18.74 -4.70 -18.66
N GLN A 183 19.45 -4.67 -19.79
CA GLN A 183 19.66 -5.81 -20.67
C GLN A 183 18.36 -6.40 -21.26
N ALA A 184 17.27 -5.63 -21.27
CA ALA A 184 15.98 -6.03 -21.83
C ALA A 184 15.96 -5.94 -23.36
N ILE A 185 16.75 -5.04 -23.95
CA ILE A 185 16.87 -4.83 -25.39
C ILE A 185 18.35 -4.72 -25.81
N SER A 186 18.62 -4.76 -27.12
CA SER A 186 19.87 -4.22 -27.69
C SER A 186 19.57 -2.93 -28.41
N LEU A 187 20.25 -1.85 -28.06
CA LEU A 187 20.09 -0.58 -28.74
C LEU A 187 20.81 -0.60 -30.10
N LEU A 188 20.08 -0.29 -31.17
CA LEU A 188 20.63 -0.05 -32.51
C LEU A 188 20.77 1.46 -32.71
N VAL A 189 22.02 1.92 -32.76
CA VAL A 189 22.36 3.34 -32.94
C VAL A 189 22.29 3.74 -34.42
N GLU A 190 22.78 2.87 -35.31
CA GLU A 190 22.75 3.07 -36.76
C GLU A 190 22.11 1.85 -37.43
N PRO A 191 21.08 2.03 -38.30
CA PRO A 191 20.39 0.92 -38.95
C PRO A 191 21.30 -0.06 -39.70
N THR A 192 22.42 0.42 -40.25
CA THR A 192 23.44 -0.36 -40.96
C THR A 192 24.13 -1.40 -40.09
N ASN A 193 24.10 -1.27 -38.76
CA ASN A 193 24.75 -2.19 -37.82
C ASN A 193 23.83 -3.35 -37.36
N VAL A 194 22.64 -3.49 -37.95
CA VAL A 194 21.64 -4.47 -37.52
C VAL A 194 22.15 -5.90 -37.59
N CYS A 195 22.88 -6.28 -38.65
CA CYS A 195 23.45 -7.62 -38.82
C CYS A 195 24.40 -8.02 -37.70
N THR A 196 25.23 -7.08 -37.25
CA THR A 196 26.13 -7.30 -36.10
C THR A 196 25.33 -7.60 -34.82
N LEU A 197 24.23 -6.88 -34.58
CA LEU A 197 23.38 -7.12 -33.42
C LEU A 197 22.55 -8.40 -33.54
N ILE A 198 22.11 -8.79 -34.73
CA ILE A 198 21.43 -10.08 -34.98
C ILE A 198 22.38 -11.23 -34.59
N LYS A 199 23.62 -11.21 -35.10
CA LYS A 199 24.66 -12.22 -34.78
C LYS A 199 24.94 -12.29 -33.27
N LYS A 200 25.10 -11.14 -32.61
CA LYS A 200 25.30 -11.08 -31.14
C LYS A 200 24.10 -11.59 -30.35
N SER A 201 22.88 -11.46 -30.89
CA SER A 201 21.64 -11.84 -30.19
C SER A 201 21.53 -13.34 -29.95
N GLN A 202 22.15 -14.18 -30.81
CA GLN A 202 22.07 -15.64 -30.75
C GLN A 202 22.41 -16.22 -29.37
N ASN A 203 23.37 -15.61 -28.65
CA ASN A 203 23.84 -16.09 -27.35
C ASN A 203 23.11 -15.47 -26.14
N ILE A 204 22.20 -14.52 -26.36
CA ILE A 204 21.60 -13.70 -25.29
C ILE A 204 20.07 -13.61 -25.37
N LEU A 205 19.43 -14.38 -26.26
CA LEU A 205 17.97 -14.41 -26.41
C LEU A 205 17.26 -14.70 -25.08
N LEU A 206 17.63 -15.80 -24.39
CA LEU A 206 16.98 -16.18 -23.13
C LEU A 206 17.15 -15.09 -22.06
N LYS A 207 18.35 -14.53 -21.94
CA LYS A 207 18.65 -13.47 -20.98
C LYS A 207 17.76 -12.24 -21.23
N ARG A 208 17.58 -11.85 -22.48
CA ARG A 208 16.69 -10.74 -22.87
C ARG A 208 15.23 -11.04 -22.60
N THR A 209 14.77 -12.25 -22.92
CA THR A 209 13.39 -12.68 -22.59
C THR A 209 13.11 -12.56 -21.11
N LEU A 210 14.01 -13.03 -20.26
CA LEU A 210 13.86 -12.92 -18.81
C LEU A 210 13.81 -11.45 -18.37
N ALA A 211 14.75 -10.62 -18.84
CA ALA A 211 14.80 -9.20 -18.48
C ALA A 211 13.60 -8.39 -18.98
N SER A 212 13.12 -8.63 -20.21
CA SER A 212 12.01 -7.87 -20.79
C SER A 212 10.66 -8.29 -20.21
N SER A 213 10.47 -9.58 -19.95
CA SER A 213 9.21 -10.12 -19.43
C SER A 213 8.85 -9.65 -18.02
N THR A 214 9.84 -9.23 -17.22
CA THR A 214 9.60 -8.66 -15.89
C THR A 214 9.11 -7.20 -15.94
N LEU A 215 9.30 -6.50 -17.05
CA LEU A 215 8.97 -5.06 -17.15
C LEU A 215 7.49 -4.80 -17.43
N CYS A 216 6.84 -5.71 -18.16
CA CYS A 216 5.42 -5.64 -18.47
C CYS A 216 4.82 -7.05 -18.41
N ASP A 217 3.76 -7.25 -17.62
CA ASP A 217 3.13 -8.55 -17.39
C ASP A 217 1.76 -8.72 -18.07
N GLY A 218 1.32 -7.71 -18.81
CA GLY A 218 0.03 -7.71 -19.50
C GLY A 218 -1.18 -7.51 -18.59
N LYS A 219 -0.99 -7.16 -17.31
CA LYS A 219 -2.08 -6.96 -16.34
C LYS A 219 -2.46 -5.50 -16.11
N GLY A 220 -1.95 -4.58 -16.94
CA GLY A 220 -2.13 -3.14 -16.77
C GLY A 220 -3.59 -2.71 -16.79
N VAL A 221 -4.38 -3.23 -17.74
CA VAL A 221 -5.81 -2.95 -17.86
C VAL A 221 -6.57 -3.35 -16.57
N GLN A 222 -6.35 -4.55 -16.04
CA GLN A 222 -7.04 -4.98 -14.81
C GLN A 222 -6.64 -4.12 -13.59
N ARG A 223 -5.38 -3.69 -13.51
CA ARG A 223 -4.92 -2.78 -12.45
C ARG A 223 -5.59 -1.41 -12.56
N THR A 224 -5.67 -0.85 -13.77
CA THR A 224 -6.32 0.43 -14.02
C THR A 224 -7.81 0.37 -13.72
N ILE A 225 -8.50 -0.69 -14.15
CA ILE A 225 -9.91 -0.93 -13.81
C ILE A 225 -10.11 -1.00 -12.29
N SER A 226 -9.24 -1.73 -11.58
CA SER A 226 -9.31 -1.82 -10.11
C SER A 226 -9.21 -0.45 -9.46
N ALA A 227 -8.26 0.39 -9.91
CA ALA A 227 -8.06 1.74 -9.38
C ALA A 227 -9.24 2.67 -9.67
N ILE A 228 -9.83 2.58 -10.87
CA ILE A 228 -11.03 3.36 -11.23
C ILE A 228 -12.20 2.99 -10.29
N TYR A 229 -12.46 1.69 -10.09
CA TYR A 229 -13.57 1.25 -9.24
C TYR A 229 -13.31 1.48 -7.75
N GLU A 230 -12.07 1.41 -7.28
CA GLU A 230 -11.71 1.78 -5.90
C GLU A 230 -12.10 3.24 -5.58
N LYS A 231 -12.04 4.16 -6.55
CA LYS A 231 -12.50 5.55 -6.39
C LYS A 231 -14.00 5.76 -6.61
N GLN A 232 -14.66 4.95 -7.43
CA GLN A 232 -16.09 5.13 -7.76
C GLN A 232 -17.06 4.64 -6.68
N ILE A 233 -16.63 3.79 -5.74
CA ILE A 233 -17.50 3.35 -4.66
C ILE A 233 -17.37 4.34 -3.51
N THR A 234 -18.08 5.46 -3.64
CA THR A 234 -18.16 6.51 -2.62
C THR A 234 -19.18 6.20 -1.52
N GLN A 235 -20.01 5.15 -1.67
CA GLN A 235 -20.89 4.64 -0.62
C GLN A 235 -20.28 3.39 0.02
N GLU A 236 -20.05 3.40 1.33
CA GLU A 236 -19.70 2.19 2.08
C GLU A 236 -20.88 1.19 1.96
N ILE A 237 -20.63 0.03 1.36
CA ILE A 237 -21.58 -1.09 1.42
C ILE A 237 -21.77 -1.55 2.86
N GLU A 238 -22.97 -1.96 3.21
CA GLU A 238 -23.30 -2.53 4.51
C GLU A 238 -23.38 -4.05 4.44
N ILE A 239 -23.06 -4.71 5.55
CA ILE A 239 -23.36 -6.14 5.73
C ILE A 239 -24.40 -6.29 6.84
N VAL A 240 -25.53 -6.93 6.53
CA VAL A 240 -26.65 -7.11 7.46
C VAL A 240 -27.02 -8.58 7.60
N PRO A 241 -27.32 -9.10 8.81
CA PRO A 241 -27.73 -10.49 8.98
C PRO A 241 -28.92 -10.85 8.09
N ILE A 242 -28.92 -12.05 7.53
CA ILE A 242 -30.03 -12.53 6.70
C ILE A 242 -31.35 -12.59 7.48
N SER A 243 -32.45 -12.26 6.81
CA SER A 243 -33.82 -12.41 7.30
C SER A 243 -34.61 -13.37 6.41
N LYS A 244 -35.78 -13.84 6.84
CA LYS A 244 -36.64 -14.73 6.03
C LYS A 244 -36.94 -14.19 4.62
N GLN A 245 -36.93 -12.88 4.43
CA GLN A 245 -37.22 -12.23 3.15
C GLN A 245 -36.10 -12.41 2.13
N ASP A 246 -34.87 -12.68 2.57
CA ASP A 246 -33.70 -12.76 1.69
C ASP A 246 -33.55 -14.14 1.02
N SER A 247 -34.40 -15.13 1.35
CA SER A 247 -34.29 -16.51 0.81
C SER A 247 -34.27 -16.54 -0.72
N HIS A 248 -35.19 -15.81 -1.36
CA HIS A 248 -35.31 -15.77 -2.81
C HIS A 248 -34.04 -15.19 -3.47
N PHE A 249 -33.47 -14.15 -2.87
CA PHE A 249 -32.23 -13.55 -3.35
C PHE A 249 -31.02 -14.49 -3.17
N LEU A 250 -30.89 -15.17 -2.03
CA LEU A 250 -29.82 -16.15 -1.85
C LEU A 250 -29.92 -17.31 -2.84
N PHE A 251 -31.15 -17.74 -3.17
CA PHE A 251 -31.39 -18.79 -4.14
C PHE A 251 -30.98 -18.34 -5.55
N SER A 252 -31.30 -17.10 -5.95
CA SER A 252 -30.91 -16.58 -7.27
C SER A 252 -29.40 -16.51 -7.46
N LEU A 253 -28.63 -16.40 -6.37
CA LEU A 253 -27.16 -16.47 -6.40
C LEU A 253 -26.59 -17.88 -6.60
N GLN A 254 -27.39 -18.95 -6.42
CA GLN A 254 -26.95 -20.35 -6.56
C GLN A 254 -26.86 -20.84 -8.02
N SER A 255 -26.60 -19.95 -8.98
CA SER A 255 -26.47 -20.30 -10.40
C SER A 255 -25.22 -21.16 -10.67
N ALA A 256 -25.23 -21.88 -11.80
CA ALA A 256 -24.10 -22.69 -12.24
C ALA A 256 -22.80 -21.86 -12.36
N ASP A 257 -22.90 -20.63 -12.87
CA ASP A 257 -21.76 -19.72 -13.00
C ASP A 257 -21.12 -19.37 -11.65
N ASN A 258 -21.93 -19.11 -10.62
CA ASN A 258 -21.44 -18.78 -9.27
C ASN A 258 -20.89 -20.02 -8.55
N ARG A 259 -21.46 -21.19 -8.82
CA ARG A 259 -21.14 -22.45 -8.15
C ARG A 259 -20.03 -23.25 -8.82
N GLN A 260 -19.52 -22.84 -9.98
CA GLN A 260 -18.48 -23.56 -10.73
C GLN A 260 -17.23 -23.93 -9.89
N TYR A 261 -16.92 -23.16 -8.84
CA TYR A 261 -15.77 -23.37 -7.95
C TYR A 261 -16.14 -23.83 -6.53
N PHE A 262 -17.39 -24.26 -6.33
CA PHE A 262 -17.88 -24.71 -5.03
C PHE A 262 -17.39 -26.12 -4.73
N ARG A 263 -17.37 -26.49 -3.43
CA ARG A 263 -17.14 -27.89 -3.02
C ARG A 263 -18.16 -28.85 -3.63
N ASN A 264 -19.39 -28.37 -3.85
CA ASN A 264 -20.41 -29.03 -4.67
C ASN A 264 -20.88 -28.02 -5.76
N PRO A 265 -20.55 -28.24 -7.04
CA PRO A 265 -20.92 -27.32 -8.12
C PRO A 265 -22.38 -27.46 -8.59
N GLU A 266 -23.10 -28.51 -8.19
CA GLU A 266 -24.49 -28.72 -8.61
C GLU A 266 -25.40 -27.60 -8.06
N THR A 267 -26.29 -27.09 -8.91
CA THR A 267 -27.32 -26.12 -8.55
C THR A 267 -28.36 -26.81 -7.66
N PRO A 268 -28.61 -26.33 -6.43
CA PRO A 268 -29.60 -26.93 -5.56
C PRO A 268 -31.02 -26.71 -6.10
N SER A 269 -31.90 -27.67 -5.85
CA SER A 269 -33.34 -27.48 -6.01
C SER A 269 -33.88 -26.47 -4.99
N GLN A 270 -35.07 -25.91 -5.25
CA GLN A 270 -35.73 -25.00 -4.31
C GLN A 270 -35.92 -25.64 -2.92
N GLN A 271 -36.26 -26.93 -2.86
CA GLN A 271 -36.46 -27.64 -1.60
C GLN A 271 -35.16 -27.79 -0.80
N GLU A 272 -34.05 -28.12 -1.47
CA GLU A 272 -32.73 -28.20 -0.83
C GLU A 272 -32.27 -26.84 -0.32
N HIS A 273 -32.49 -25.77 -1.10
CA HIS A 273 -32.20 -24.41 -0.69
C HIS A 273 -33.02 -23.98 0.52
N ASP A 274 -34.34 -24.22 0.51
CA ASP A 274 -35.22 -23.83 1.62
C ASP A 274 -34.83 -24.56 2.92
N SER A 275 -34.45 -25.84 2.84
CA SER A 275 -33.94 -26.60 3.98
C SER A 275 -32.63 -26.02 4.52
N TRP A 276 -31.67 -25.74 3.64
CA TRP A 276 -30.39 -25.12 3.99
C TRP A 276 -30.58 -23.72 4.61
N PHE A 277 -31.42 -22.89 4.00
CA PHE A 277 -31.66 -21.51 4.43
C PHE A 277 -32.31 -21.45 5.81
N ASN A 278 -33.33 -22.29 6.06
CA ASN A 278 -33.96 -22.37 7.37
C ASN A 278 -32.99 -22.84 8.46
N THR A 279 -32.07 -23.74 8.13
CA THR A 279 -30.99 -24.14 9.04
C THR A 279 -30.05 -22.97 9.35
N LYS A 280 -29.66 -22.20 8.32
CA LYS A 280 -28.73 -21.08 8.47
C LYS A 280 -29.30 -19.83 9.15
N LEU A 281 -30.63 -19.67 9.20
CA LEU A 281 -31.26 -18.61 9.98
C LEU A 281 -31.09 -18.78 11.50
N THR A 282 -30.87 -20.01 11.98
CA THR A 282 -30.82 -20.33 13.41
C THR A 282 -29.49 -20.91 13.88
N ASP A 283 -28.53 -21.09 12.96
CA ASP A 283 -27.23 -21.70 13.23
C ASP A 283 -26.29 -20.74 13.98
N SER A 284 -26.04 -21.01 15.27
CA SER A 284 -25.16 -20.18 16.10
C SER A 284 -23.68 -20.28 15.72
N ASN A 285 -23.28 -21.30 14.95
CA ASN A 285 -21.91 -21.50 14.49
C ASN A 285 -21.71 -21.03 13.04
N SER A 286 -22.73 -20.45 12.40
CA SER A 286 -22.61 -19.98 11.03
C SER A 286 -23.54 -18.81 10.77
N ILE A 287 -22.97 -17.62 10.69
CA ILE A 287 -23.74 -16.41 10.44
C ILE A 287 -23.59 -16.01 8.97
N THR A 288 -24.72 -15.76 8.31
CA THR A 288 -24.76 -15.25 6.93
C THR A 288 -25.23 -13.81 6.94
N TYR A 289 -24.52 -12.95 6.21
CA TYR A 289 -24.86 -11.55 6.00
C TYR A 289 -25.15 -11.30 4.53
N ILE A 290 -26.18 -10.52 4.24
CA ILE A 290 -26.34 -9.90 2.93
C ILE A 290 -25.39 -8.73 2.83
N ILE A 291 -24.75 -8.59 1.67
CA ILE A 291 -24.02 -7.40 1.27
C ILE A 291 -25.01 -6.48 0.57
N LYS A 292 -25.31 -5.31 1.15
CA LYS A 292 -26.32 -4.37 0.65
C LYS A 292 -25.72 -3.01 0.36
N ASP A 293 -26.29 -2.37 -0.65
CA ASP A 293 -26.30 -0.92 -0.86
C ASP A 293 -27.77 -0.49 -0.94
N ILE A 294 -28.20 0.25 -1.98
CA ILE A 294 -29.63 0.47 -2.31
C ILE A 294 -30.32 -0.88 -2.63
N GLU A 295 -29.57 -1.85 -3.15
CA GLU A 295 -30.03 -3.19 -3.51
C GLU A 295 -29.17 -4.29 -2.85
N ASN A 296 -29.66 -5.53 -2.91
CA ASN A 296 -28.88 -6.69 -2.45
C ASN A 296 -27.82 -7.06 -3.52
N LEU A 297 -26.54 -7.04 -3.14
CA LEU A 297 -25.41 -7.22 -4.06
C LEU A 297 -24.76 -8.61 -3.97
N GLY A 298 -24.94 -9.30 -2.85
CA GLY A 298 -24.31 -10.60 -2.61
C GLY A 298 -24.52 -11.06 -1.18
N PHE A 299 -23.79 -12.09 -0.76
CA PHE A 299 -23.72 -12.47 0.65
C PHE A 299 -22.30 -12.87 1.06
N ILE A 300 -22.03 -12.73 2.36
CA ILE A 300 -20.84 -13.26 3.02
C ILE A 300 -21.29 -14.14 4.18
N ARG A 301 -20.76 -15.36 4.26
CA ARG A 301 -21.01 -16.32 5.33
C ARG A 301 -19.74 -16.55 6.12
N ILE A 302 -19.90 -16.62 7.44
CA ILE A 302 -18.83 -16.82 8.41
C ILE A 302 -19.18 -18.07 9.21
N ASP A 303 -18.45 -19.16 8.99
CA ASP A 303 -18.60 -20.45 9.66
C ASP A 303 -17.53 -20.56 10.77
N ASP A 304 -17.93 -20.89 12.00
CA ASP A 304 -17.02 -21.15 13.12
C ASP A 304 -16.46 -22.57 13.02
N ILE A 305 -15.16 -22.67 12.76
CA ILE A 305 -14.44 -23.95 12.59
C ILE A 305 -13.24 -23.99 13.54
N HIS A 306 -13.41 -24.67 14.68
CA HIS A 306 -12.41 -24.76 15.75
C HIS A 306 -11.92 -23.36 16.17
N ASP A 307 -10.61 -23.10 16.05
CA ASP A 307 -9.97 -21.84 16.44
C ASP A 307 -9.99 -20.77 15.33
N LYS A 308 -10.81 -20.98 14.28
CA LYS A 308 -10.86 -20.13 13.09
C LYS A 308 -12.29 -19.84 12.65
N LYS A 309 -12.45 -18.78 11.87
CA LYS A 309 -13.69 -18.40 11.19
C LYS A 309 -13.50 -18.55 9.68
N GLU A 310 -14.13 -19.55 9.06
CA GLU A 310 -14.09 -19.75 7.61
C GLU A 310 -15.07 -18.79 6.91
N ILE A 311 -14.57 -18.07 5.91
CA ILE A 311 -15.33 -17.09 5.14
C ILE A 311 -15.66 -17.66 3.76
N SER A 312 -16.92 -17.55 3.39
CA SER A 312 -17.42 -17.77 2.03
C SER A 312 -18.14 -16.53 1.53
N ILE A 313 -17.91 -16.12 0.29
CA ILE A 313 -18.49 -14.90 -0.29
C ILE A 313 -18.98 -15.15 -1.71
N ILE A 314 -20.19 -14.68 -2.02
CA ILE A 314 -20.74 -14.63 -3.38
C ILE A 314 -21.19 -13.19 -3.67
N ILE A 315 -20.83 -12.68 -4.85
CA ILE A 315 -21.36 -11.43 -5.41
C ILE A 315 -22.20 -11.77 -6.64
N SER A 316 -23.35 -11.12 -6.81
CA SER A 316 -24.19 -11.30 -8.00
C SER A 316 -23.40 -11.02 -9.28
N ASN A 317 -23.67 -11.80 -10.34
CA ASN A 317 -22.87 -11.78 -11.57
C ASN A 317 -22.72 -10.35 -12.17
N GLU A 318 -23.80 -9.57 -12.14
CA GLU A 318 -23.86 -8.20 -12.68
C GLU A 318 -23.00 -7.18 -11.91
N GLN A 319 -22.65 -7.52 -10.66
CA GLN A 319 -21.96 -6.65 -9.71
C GLN A 319 -20.49 -7.07 -9.49
N GLN A 320 -20.05 -8.18 -10.08
CA GLN A 320 -18.66 -8.63 -10.00
C GLN A 320 -17.68 -7.63 -10.64
N GLY A 321 -16.45 -7.61 -10.15
CA GLY A 321 -15.40 -6.68 -10.63
C GLY A 321 -15.49 -5.25 -10.08
N ARG A 322 -16.58 -4.90 -9.39
CA ARG A 322 -16.82 -3.56 -8.80
C ARG A 322 -16.28 -3.40 -7.37
N GLY A 323 -15.31 -4.19 -6.92
CA GLY A 323 -14.72 -4.05 -5.57
C GLY A 323 -15.61 -4.36 -4.35
N ILE A 324 -16.88 -4.75 -4.55
CA ILE A 324 -17.86 -5.03 -3.47
C ILE A 324 -17.35 -6.11 -2.51
N ALA A 325 -16.80 -7.21 -3.03
CA ALA A 325 -16.27 -8.29 -2.21
C ALA A 325 -15.14 -7.83 -1.26
N SER A 326 -14.28 -6.91 -1.72
CA SER A 326 -13.19 -6.36 -0.92
C SER A 326 -13.74 -5.49 0.22
N GLN A 327 -14.82 -4.76 -0.02
CA GLN A 327 -15.49 -3.99 1.03
C GLN A 327 -16.20 -4.88 2.04
N ALA A 328 -16.88 -5.94 1.59
CA ALA A 328 -17.51 -6.90 2.49
C ALA A 328 -16.48 -7.56 3.42
N LEU A 329 -15.30 -7.92 2.91
CA LEU A 329 -14.21 -8.43 3.75
C LEU A 329 -13.70 -7.39 4.76
N ARG A 330 -13.61 -6.10 4.38
CA ARG A 330 -13.28 -5.02 5.32
C ARG A 330 -14.34 -4.82 6.40
N ALA A 331 -15.63 -4.93 6.04
CA ALA A 331 -16.72 -4.86 7.00
C ALA A 331 -16.68 -6.05 7.98
N VAL A 332 -16.35 -7.25 7.49
CA VAL A 332 -16.14 -8.44 8.34
C VAL A 332 -14.95 -8.27 9.28
N ASP A 333 -13.85 -7.65 8.83
CA ASP A 333 -12.76 -7.32 9.74
C ASP A 333 -13.30 -6.49 10.91
N LYS A 334 -13.96 -5.35 10.64
CA LYS A 334 -14.49 -4.45 11.68
C LYS A 334 -15.47 -5.14 12.65
N LEU A 335 -16.25 -6.11 12.16
CA LEU A 335 -17.31 -6.78 12.91
C LEU A 335 -16.79 -7.86 13.86
N LEU A 336 -15.80 -8.63 13.44
CA LEU A 336 -15.35 -9.80 14.19
C LEU A 336 -14.35 -9.40 15.29
N PRO A 337 -14.40 -10.03 16.48
CA PRO A 337 -13.34 -9.88 17.47
C PRO A 337 -12.01 -10.44 16.93
N ALA A 338 -10.91 -10.22 17.63
CA ALA A 338 -9.60 -10.76 17.26
C ALA A 338 -9.68 -12.28 16.99
N SER A 339 -9.53 -12.65 15.71
CA SER A 339 -9.82 -13.99 15.18
C SER A 339 -8.84 -14.37 14.08
N ILE A 340 -8.72 -15.66 13.82
CA ILE A 340 -8.07 -16.16 12.60
C ILE A 340 -9.17 -16.40 11.56
N LEU A 341 -9.22 -15.56 10.54
CA LEU A 341 -10.05 -15.76 9.38
C LEU A 341 -9.38 -16.77 8.45
N SER A 342 -10.18 -17.66 7.88
CA SER A 342 -9.76 -18.67 6.91
C SER A 342 -10.64 -18.58 5.67
N ALA A 343 -10.09 -18.91 4.51
CA ALA A 343 -10.86 -19.09 3.28
C ALA A 343 -10.30 -20.27 2.50
N SER A 344 -11.20 -21.11 1.99
CA SER A 344 -10.89 -22.29 1.19
C SER A 344 -11.29 -22.02 -0.27
N ILE A 345 -10.31 -21.79 -1.14
CA ILE A 345 -10.54 -21.28 -2.50
C ILE A 345 -10.07 -22.30 -3.53
N HIS A 346 -10.90 -22.62 -4.52
CA HIS A 346 -10.53 -23.54 -5.60
C HIS A 346 -9.29 -23.05 -6.36
N VAL A 347 -8.40 -23.98 -6.77
CA VAL A 347 -7.12 -23.67 -7.44
C VAL A 347 -7.29 -22.91 -8.76
N GLU A 348 -8.41 -23.11 -9.46
CA GLU A 348 -8.74 -22.42 -10.72
C GLU A 348 -9.44 -21.07 -10.52
N ASN A 349 -9.96 -20.79 -9.32
CA ASN A 349 -10.64 -19.53 -9.02
C ASN A 349 -9.62 -18.41 -8.72
N LEU A 350 -8.93 -17.95 -9.76
CA LEU A 350 -7.90 -16.91 -9.66
C LEU A 350 -8.46 -15.58 -9.14
N ALA A 351 -9.72 -15.26 -9.45
CA ALA A 351 -10.37 -14.02 -9.00
C ALA A 351 -10.50 -13.98 -7.48
N SER A 352 -11.06 -15.03 -6.86
CA SER A 352 -11.16 -15.12 -5.40
C SER A 352 -9.79 -15.22 -4.74
N GLN A 353 -8.84 -15.95 -5.32
CA GLN A 353 -7.47 -15.99 -4.77
C GLN A 353 -6.86 -14.59 -4.68
N MET A 354 -6.98 -13.79 -5.76
CA MET A 354 -6.48 -12.42 -5.77
C MET A 354 -7.23 -11.49 -4.80
N LEU A 355 -8.56 -11.65 -4.68
CA LEU A 355 -9.37 -10.93 -3.69
C LEU A 355 -8.83 -11.15 -2.27
N PHE A 356 -8.72 -12.40 -1.83
CA PHE A 356 -8.31 -12.71 -0.45
C PHE A 356 -6.86 -12.29 -0.17
N ILE A 357 -5.95 -12.43 -1.15
CA ILE A 357 -4.58 -11.91 -1.03
C ILE A 357 -4.57 -10.39 -0.85
N LYS A 358 -5.32 -9.66 -1.69
CA LYS A 358 -5.45 -8.19 -1.57
C LYS A 358 -6.07 -7.78 -0.23
N SER A 359 -6.99 -8.57 0.29
CA SER A 359 -7.61 -8.35 1.61
C SER A 359 -6.74 -8.79 2.80
N GLY A 360 -5.46 -9.11 2.58
CA GLY A 360 -4.47 -9.37 3.63
C GLY A 360 -4.38 -10.82 4.09
N PHE A 361 -5.01 -11.76 3.38
CA PHE A 361 -4.86 -13.18 3.67
C PHE A 361 -3.56 -13.73 3.09
N LYS A 362 -2.90 -14.61 3.85
CA LYS A 362 -1.68 -15.31 3.45
C LYS A 362 -2.00 -16.77 3.16
N LYS A 363 -1.46 -17.30 2.06
CA LYS A 363 -1.57 -18.71 1.71
C LYS A 363 -0.85 -19.56 2.77
N ALA A 364 -1.52 -20.58 3.32
CA ALA A 364 -0.96 -21.38 4.43
C ALA A 364 -0.57 -22.80 4.03
N THR A 365 -1.44 -23.54 3.33
CA THR A 365 -1.19 -24.95 2.96
C THR A 365 -1.94 -25.33 1.68
N SER A 366 -1.42 -26.28 0.90
CA SER A 366 -2.13 -26.90 -0.22
C SER A 366 -2.15 -28.43 -0.08
N LYS A 367 -3.32 -29.00 0.17
CA LYS A 367 -3.58 -30.43 0.09
C LYS A 367 -5.00 -30.65 -0.44
N SER A 368 -5.26 -30.31 -1.71
CA SER A 368 -6.46 -30.65 -2.50
C SER A 368 -6.57 -29.71 -3.71
N GLN A 369 -7.69 -29.81 -4.45
CA GLN A 369 -8.17 -28.81 -5.41
C GLN A 369 -8.52 -27.45 -4.76
N PHE A 370 -8.42 -27.31 -3.43
CA PHE A 370 -8.63 -26.06 -2.71
C PHE A 370 -7.36 -25.60 -1.97
N LEU A 371 -7.11 -24.30 -2.03
CA LEU A 371 -6.03 -23.61 -1.34
C LEU A 371 -6.58 -22.89 -0.10
N THR A 372 -5.91 -23.05 1.02
CA THR A 372 -6.28 -22.36 2.27
C THR A 372 -5.52 -21.06 2.43
N TYR A 373 -6.26 -19.99 2.69
CA TYR A 373 -5.78 -18.65 2.97
C TYR A 373 -6.17 -18.26 4.39
N ASN A 374 -5.23 -17.77 5.20
CA ASN A 374 -5.49 -17.32 6.57
C ASN A 374 -5.15 -15.83 6.74
N LYS A 375 -5.96 -15.11 7.52
CA LYS A 375 -5.69 -13.74 7.97
C LYS A 375 -5.90 -13.66 9.47
N LYS A 376 -4.96 -13.06 10.19
CA LYS A 376 -5.15 -12.74 11.60
C LYS A 376 -5.72 -11.33 11.69
N VAL A 377 -6.91 -11.19 12.25
CA VAL A 377 -7.52 -9.89 12.54
C VAL A 377 -7.17 -9.53 13.97
N GLU A 378 -6.54 -8.38 14.16
CA GLU A 378 -6.10 -7.90 15.47
C GLU A 378 -6.69 -6.52 15.74
N HIS A 379 -7.11 -6.32 16.98
CA HIS A 379 -7.62 -5.03 17.45
C HIS A 379 -6.54 -4.30 18.22
N TYR A 380 -6.50 -2.98 18.06
CA TYR A 380 -5.61 -2.08 18.76
C TYR A 380 -6.41 -0.94 19.36
N ILE A 381 -6.06 -0.55 20.58
CA ILE A 381 -6.65 0.64 21.22
C ILE A 381 -5.54 1.66 21.44
N VAL A 382 -5.80 2.91 21.08
CA VAL A 382 -5.00 4.06 21.51
C VAL A 382 -5.80 4.80 22.59
N ALA A 383 -5.26 4.79 23.81
CA ALA A 383 -5.83 5.48 24.97
C ALA A 383 -5.00 6.72 25.27
N ALA A 384 -5.46 7.89 24.81
CA ALA A 384 -4.69 9.12 24.90
C ALA A 384 -5.56 10.37 25.14
N ILE A 385 -4.99 11.36 25.84
CA ILE A 385 -5.55 12.71 25.98
C ILE A 385 -4.91 13.69 24.99
N GLY A 386 -5.57 14.82 24.76
CA GLY A 386 -5.08 15.93 23.92
C GLY A 386 -5.50 15.79 22.46
N ASP A 387 -5.91 16.90 21.86
CA ASP A 387 -6.43 16.94 20.49
C ASP A 387 -5.38 16.51 19.46
N TRP A 388 -4.10 16.78 19.73
CA TRP A 388 -2.98 16.37 18.88
C TRP A 388 -2.85 14.85 18.77
N ASN A 389 -3.09 14.10 19.86
CA ASN A 389 -3.06 12.64 19.82
C ASN A 389 -4.25 12.09 19.01
N LYS A 390 -5.42 12.72 19.12
CA LYS A 390 -6.60 12.34 18.33
C LYS A 390 -6.39 12.65 16.84
N ALA A 391 -5.80 13.80 16.51
CA ALA A 391 -5.44 14.16 15.15
C ALA A 391 -4.46 13.15 14.53
N LEU A 392 -3.38 12.80 15.25
CA LEU A 392 -2.44 11.77 14.81
C LEU A 392 -3.09 10.39 14.67
N TYR A 393 -4.01 10.03 15.57
CA TYR A 393 -4.80 8.80 15.42
C TYR A 393 -5.57 8.80 14.10
N ILE A 394 -6.34 9.86 13.82
CA ILE A 394 -7.13 9.98 12.59
C ILE A 394 -6.23 9.87 11.36
N GLU A 395 -5.09 10.55 11.37
CA GLU A 395 -4.11 10.56 10.27
C GLU A 395 -3.46 9.19 10.04
N LYS A 396 -3.02 8.51 11.10
CA LYS A 396 -2.11 7.36 10.99
C LYS A 396 -2.80 6.00 11.01
N HIS A 397 -3.91 5.83 11.72
CA HIS A 397 -4.48 4.50 12.00
C HIS A 397 -4.88 3.72 10.72
N SER A 398 -5.38 4.41 9.70
CA SER A 398 -5.83 3.83 8.43
C SER A 398 -4.69 3.25 7.59
N THR A 399 -3.45 3.66 7.87
CA THR A 399 -2.24 3.19 7.17
C THR A 399 -1.67 1.90 7.78
N LEU A 400 -2.14 1.50 8.97
CA LEU A 400 -1.62 0.35 9.71
C LEU A 400 -2.59 -0.84 9.65
N PRO A 401 -2.06 -2.08 9.66
CA PRO A 401 -2.91 -3.26 9.65
C PRO A 401 -3.69 -3.40 10.97
N GLY A 402 -4.85 -4.06 10.90
CA GLY A 402 -5.73 -4.30 12.04
C GLY A 402 -6.82 -3.25 12.20
N ILE A 403 -7.60 -3.39 13.27
CA ILE A 403 -8.73 -2.51 13.55
C ILE A 403 -8.38 -1.66 14.75
N TRP A 404 -8.46 -0.36 14.56
CA TRP A 404 -8.01 0.62 15.52
C TRP A 404 -9.19 1.30 16.19
N HIS A 405 -9.03 1.56 17.48
CA HIS A 405 -10.01 2.24 18.33
C HIS A 405 -9.29 3.35 19.09
N PHE A 406 -9.99 4.45 19.35
CA PHE A 406 -9.48 5.55 20.14
C PHE A 406 -10.38 5.79 21.35
N CYS A 407 -9.77 6.08 22.50
CA CYS A 407 -10.48 6.54 23.68
C CYS A 407 -9.66 7.60 24.42
N SER A 408 -10.36 8.50 25.09
CA SER A 408 -9.80 9.65 25.80
C SER A 408 -10.10 9.63 27.31
N THR A 409 -10.98 8.72 27.75
CA THR A 409 -11.37 8.57 29.16
C THR A 409 -11.32 7.10 29.63
N PRO A 410 -11.13 6.85 30.95
CA PRO A 410 -11.20 5.49 31.49
C PRO A 410 -12.54 4.79 31.26
N GLU A 411 -13.64 5.54 31.20
CA GLU A 411 -14.98 5.01 30.92
C GLU A 411 -15.08 4.50 29.48
N GLU A 412 -14.66 5.30 28.50
CA GLU A 412 -14.59 4.90 27.09
C GLU A 412 -13.70 3.65 26.91
N LEU A 413 -12.53 3.62 27.56
CA LEU A 413 -11.65 2.46 27.53
C LEU A 413 -12.35 1.20 28.07
N ASN A 414 -13.05 1.30 29.21
CA ASN A 414 -13.78 0.17 29.76
C ASN A 414 -14.91 -0.30 28.84
N ASN A 415 -15.64 0.63 28.22
CA ASN A 415 -16.72 0.31 27.28
C ASN A 415 -16.20 -0.45 26.06
N LEU A 416 -15.06 -0.04 25.49
CA LEU A 416 -14.41 -0.79 24.42
C LEU A 416 -14.05 -2.22 24.89
N LEU A 417 -13.42 -2.35 26.05
CA LEU A 417 -12.97 -3.65 26.58
C LEU A 417 -14.10 -4.63 26.91
N ASN A 418 -15.35 -4.19 27.00
CA ASN A 418 -16.50 -5.09 27.14
C ASN A 418 -16.81 -5.87 25.86
N HIS A 419 -16.42 -5.35 24.70
CA HIS A 419 -16.78 -5.90 23.39
C HIS A 419 -15.58 -6.36 22.57
N ILE A 420 -14.38 -5.83 22.84
CA ILE A 420 -13.17 -6.15 22.08
C ILE A 420 -12.05 -6.71 22.95
N LYS A 421 -11.29 -7.63 22.37
CA LYS A 421 -10.03 -8.16 22.95
C LYS A 421 -8.85 -7.66 22.13
N PRO A 422 -8.25 -6.50 22.48
CA PRO A 422 -7.14 -5.95 21.73
C PRO A 422 -5.83 -6.72 21.97
N ARG A 423 -4.97 -6.73 20.95
CA ARG A 423 -3.59 -7.22 21.07
C ARG A 423 -2.73 -6.25 21.88
N TYR A 424 -2.83 -4.96 21.60
CA TYR A 424 -2.18 -3.89 22.35
C TYR A 424 -3.16 -2.80 22.75
N ILE A 425 -2.90 -2.19 23.90
CA ILE A 425 -3.43 -0.87 24.25
C ILE A 425 -2.25 0.07 24.38
N PHE A 426 -2.17 1.06 23.52
CA PHE A 426 -1.12 2.06 23.52
C PHE A 426 -1.55 3.28 24.35
N PHE A 427 -0.67 3.76 25.22
CA PHE A 427 -0.88 4.95 26.06
C PHE A 427 0.15 6.05 25.75
N PRO A 428 0.07 6.73 24.58
CA PRO A 428 0.97 7.84 24.25
C PRO A 428 0.96 8.97 25.27
N HIS A 429 -0.23 9.29 25.82
CA HIS A 429 -0.36 10.27 26.89
C HIS A 429 -1.62 9.99 27.72
N TRP A 430 -1.43 9.51 28.94
CA TRP A 430 -2.53 9.13 29.83
C TRP A 430 -2.27 9.59 31.26
N ARG A 431 -3.27 10.21 31.92
CA ARG A 431 -3.10 10.82 33.25
C ARG A 431 -3.64 9.99 34.42
N TRP A 432 -4.45 8.98 34.13
CA TRP A 432 -5.08 8.12 35.13
C TRP A 432 -4.26 6.85 35.37
N ILE A 433 -4.36 6.28 36.57
CA ILE A 433 -3.77 4.97 36.84
C ILE A 433 -4.54 3.92 36.05
N VAL A 434 -3.83 3.11 35.26
CA VAL A 434 -4.42 1.97 34.54
C VAL A 434 -4.65 0.84 35.54
N PRO A 435 -5.89 0.33 35.70
CA PRO A 435 -6.17 -0.76 36.64
C PRO A 435 -5.42 -2.05 36.28
N GLN A 436 -4.91 -2.76 37.29
CA GLN A 436 -4.14 -3.99 37.13
C GLN A 436 -4.86 -5.09 36.33
N ARG A 437 -6.19 -5.17 36.46
CA ARG A 437 -7.01 -6.11 35.67
C ARG A 437 -6.87 -5.95 34.15
N ILE A 438 -6.47 -4.76 33.67
CA ILE A 438 -6.29 -4.48 32.25
C ILE A 438 -4.93 -4.98 31.79
N PHE A 439 -3.84 -4.49 32.40
CA PHE A 439 -2.48 -4.81 31.94
C PHE A 439 -2.01 -6.22 32.31
N ASN A 440 -2.70 -6.93 33.21
CA ASN A 440 -2.45 -8.36 33.45
C ASN A 440 -2.89 -9.26 32.29
N ASN A 441 -3.92 -8.85 31.53
CA ASN A 441 -4.55 -9.68 30.50
C ASN A 441 -4.23 -9.20 29.08
N ILE A 442 -3.82 -7.93 28.95
CA ILE A 442 -3.62 -7.25 27.67
C ILE A 442 -2.26 -6.57 27.72
N ALA A 443 -1.52 -6.63 26.62
CA ALA A 443 -0.26 -5.91 26.52
C ALA A 443 -0.51 -4.39 26.44
N CYS A 444 -0.43 -3.72 27.59
CA CYS A 444 -0.50 -2.27 27.69
C CYS A 444 0.88 -1.66 27.48
N VAL A 445 1.03 -0.78 26.50
CA VAL A 445 2.29 -0.13 26.15
C VAL A 445 2.25 1.33 26.60
N CYS A 446 3.09 1.69 27.56
CA CYS A 446 3.29 3.06 28.03
C CYS A 446 4.41 3.73 27.21
N PHE A 447 4.31 5.04 27.00
CA PHE A 447 5.38 5.86 26.43
C PHE A 447 5.90 6.82 27.49
N HIS A 448 7.11 6.54 27.99
CA HIS A 448 7.72 7.32 29.07
C HIS A 448 8.97 8.03 28.58
N MET A 449 9.01 9.36 28.74
CA MET A 449 10.01 10.23 28.13
C MET A 449 11.33 10.32 28.91
N THR A 450 11.80 9.21 29.46
CA THR A 450 13.13 9.10 30.08
C THR A 450 13.89 7.91 29.51
N ASP A 451 15.21 7.93 29.67
CA ASP A 451 16.08 6.80 29.35
C ASP A 451 16.00 5.72 30.44
N LEU A 452 14.88 5.01 30.50
CA LEU A 452 14.60 4.01 31.53
C LEU A 452 15.73 2.98 31.64
N PRO A 453 16.22 2.63 32.85
CA PRO A 453 15.55 2.81 34.14
C PRO A 453 15.80 4.16 34.84
N TYR A 454 16.53 5.09 34.22
CA TYR A 454 16.70 6.43 34.76
C TYR A 454 15.39 7.23 34.66
N GLY A 455 14.94 7.84 35.77
CA GLY A 455 13.80 8.76 35.78
C GLY A 455 12.42 8.11 35.79
N ARG A 456 12.26 6.94 36.42
CA ARG A 456 10.94 6.32 36.66
C ARG A 456 10.03 7.25 37.46
N GLY A 457 8.75 7.35 37.12
CA GLY A 457 7.77 8.08 37.91
C GLY A 457 7.18 9.31 37.23
N GLY A 458 6.53 10.15 38.04
CA GLY A 458 5.68 11.23 37.54
C GLY A 458 6.41 12.49 37.09
N SER A 459 5.74 13.27 36.24
CA SER A 459 6.23 14.56 35.70
C SER A 459 7.64 14.47 35.07
N PRO A 460 7.90 13.50 34.17
CA PRO A 460 9.24 13.27 33.63
C PRO A 460 9.80 14.48 32.88
N LEU A 461 8.98 15.14 32.05
CA LEU A 461 9.40 16.33 31.29
C LEU A 461 9.95 17.42 32.21
N GLN A 462 9.18 17.79 33.23
CA GLN A 462 9.53 18.88 34.13
C GLN A 462 10.76 18.51 34.96
N ASN A 463 10.85 17.25 35.40
CA ASN A 463 12.01 16.75 36.14
C ASN A 463 13.30 16.75 35.29
N LEU A 464 13.21 16.44 33.99
CA LEU A 464 14.33 16.50 33.06
C LEU A 464 14.80 17.93 32.82
N ILE A 465 13.88 18.83 32.48
CA ILE A 465 14.20 20.24 32.22
C ILE A 465 14.80 20.90 33.48
N SER A 466 14.21 20.66 34.66
CA SER A 466 14.73 21.20 35.93
C SER A 466 16.14 20.70 36.29
N ARG A 467 16.57 19.59 35.69
CA ARG A 467 17.92 19.01 35.86
C ARG A 467 18.87 19.38 34.72
N GLY A 468 18.47 20.29 33.84
CA GLY A 468 19.29 20.78 32.73
C GLY A 468 19.36 19.83 31.52
N HIS A 469 18.55 18.78 31.46
CA HIS A 469 18.54 17.88 30.29
C HIS A 469 17.97 18.62 29.08
N LYS A 470 18.71 18.57 27.97
CA LYS A 470 18.25 19.08 26.67
C LYS A 470 17.83 17.97 25.71
N ASN A 471 18.28 16.74 25.94
CA ASN A 471 17.89 15.55 25.20
C ASN A 471 17.56 14.41 26.17
N THR A 472 16.71 13.48 25.74
CA THR A 472 16.32 12.28 26.50
C THR A 472 16.02 11.13 25.53
N GLN A 473 15.47 10.04 26.06
CA GLN A 473 14.86 8.96 25.28
C GLN A 473 13.36 8.90 25.56
N LEU A 474 12.56 8.61 24.53
CA LEU A 474 11.19 8.13 24.66
C LEU A 474 11.23 6.61 24.70
N SER A 475 10.92 6.04 25.86
CA SER A 475 10.90 4.59 26.11
C SER A 475 9.48 4.06 25.98
N ALA A 476 9.27 3.13 25.04
CA ALA A 476 8.04 2.36 24.95
C ALA A 476 8.18 1.08 25.77
N LEU A 477 7.37 0.90 26.82
CA LEU A 477 7.48 -0.21 27.76
C LEU A 477 6.15 -0.90 27.98
N GLN A 478 6.21 -2.20 28.27
CA GLN A 478 5.04 -2.94 28.74
C GLN A 478 4.74 -2.55 30.19
N MET A 479 3.52 -2.12 30.47
CA MET A 479 3.10 -1.80 31.83
C MET A 479 3.18 -3.03 32.75
N GLN A 480 3.67 -2.81 33.96
CA GLN A 480 3.67 -3.78 35.06
C GLN A 480 3.12 -3.11 36.33
N LYS A 481 2.99 -3.88 37.40
CA LYS A 481 2.47 -3.40 38.69
C LYS A 481 3.29 -2.22 39.23
N ASP A 482 4.62 -2.33 39.18
CA ASP A 482 5.50 -1.27 39.66
C ASP A 482 5.69 -0.19 38.59
N LEU A 483 5.58 1.07 38.99
CA LEU A 483 5.55 2.23 38.08
C LEU A 483 6.83 2.32 37.24
N ASP A 484 6.65 2.39 35.91
CA ASP A 484 7.69 2.51 34.89
C ASP A 484 8.81 1.44 34.99
N SER A 485 8.51 0.28 35.57
CA SER A 485 9.47 -0.81 35.81
C SER A 485 9.49 -1.89 34.73
N GLY A 486 8.46 -1.94 33.89
CA GLY A 486 8.25 -3.04 32.98
C GLY A 486 9.25 -3.08 31.82
N PRO A 487 9.29 -4.21 31.09
CA PRO A 487 10.27 -4.43 30.04
C PRO A 487 10.05 -3.46 28.87
N ILE A 488 11.13 -3.05 28.23
CA ILE A 488 11.18 -2.05 27.17
C ILE A 488 11.09 -2.73 25.82
N TYR A 489 10.19 -2.28 24.97
CA TYR A 489 10.14 -2.69 23.57
C TYR A 489 11.21 -1.97 22.74
N MET A 490 11.32 -0.65 22.92
CA MET A 490 12.31 0.18 22.24
C MET A 490 12.41 1.57 22.86
N LYS A 491 13.49 2.27 22.49
CA LYS A 491 13.74 3.67 22.81
C LYS A 491 13.97 4.48 21.53
N ARG A 492 13.59 5.75 21.56
CA ARG A 492 13.89 6.73 20.50
C ARG A 492 14.42 8.03 21.10
N PRO A 493 15.46 8.66 20.52
CA PRO A 493 15.93 9.95 20.98
C PRO A 493 14.81 11.00 20.93
N LEU A 494 14.70 11.82 21.98
CA LEU A 494 13.74 12.91 22.06
C LEU A 494 14.47 14.19 22.49
N ASP A 495 14.45 15.21 21.64
CA ASP A 495 14.94 16.55 21.96
C ASP A 495 13.89 17.31 22.81
N LEU A 496 14.36 18.06 23.80
CA LEU A 496 13.55 18.80 24.79
C LEU A 496 13.58 20.32 24.58
N SER A 497 13.96 20.80 23.39
CA SER A 497 13.87 22.21 23.00
C SER A 497 12.42 22.76 23.03
N GLY A 498 12.23 24.08 23.12
CA GLY A 498 10.90 24.68 23.05
C GLY A 498 10.02 24.48 24.29
N LYS A 499 8.73 24.79 24.16
CA LYS A 499 7.74 24.69 25.25
C LYS A 499 7.18 23.28 25.41
N ALA A 500 6.59 23.01 26.57
CA ALA A 500 6.10 21.68 26.92
C ALA A 500 5.11 21.13 25.89
N SER A 501 4.22 21.96 25.38
CA SER A 501 3.30 21.58 24.29
C SER A 501 4.06 21.06 23.07
N GLU A 502 5.07 21.77 22.56
CA GLU A 502 5.88 21.35 21.40
C GLU A 502 6.62 20.03 21.66
N ILE A 503 7.13 19.83 22.88
CA ILE A 503 7.81 18.58 23.28
C ILE A 503 6.81 17.42 23.32
N TYR A 504 5.61 17.62 23.87
CA TYR A 504 4.56 16.59 23.85
C TYR A 504 4.11 16.22 22.43
N HIS A 505 4.03 17.20 21.52
CA HIS A 505 3.72 16.93 20.10
C HIS A 505 4.80 16.06 19.45
N ARG A 506 6.08 16.38 19.67
CA ARG A 506 7.20 15.56 19.16
C ARG A 506 7.21 14.16 19.77
N ALA A 507 6.97 14.04 21.07
CA ALA A 507 6.86 12.74 21.74
C ALA A 507 5.66 11.93 21.19
N ALA A 508 4.54 12.57 20.85
CA ALA A 508 3.39 11.92 20.25
C ALA A 508 3.71 11.40 18.84
N GLN A 509 4.42 12.17 18.01
CA GLN A 509 4.90 11.73 16.69
C GLN A 509 5.81 10.50 16.80
N LEU A 510 6.82 10.54 17.68
CA LEU A 510 7.70 9.40 17.93
C LEU A 510 6.95 8.19 18.49
N SER A 511 5.94 8.41 19.33
CA SER A 511 5.10 7.32 19.84
C SER A 511 4.42 6.58 18.68
N TRP A 512 3.94 7.30 17.66
CA TRP A 512 3.33 6.68 16.49
C TRP A 512 4.31 5.92 15.61
N GLU A 513 5.54 6.41 15.43
CA GLU A 513 6.60 5.65 14.74
C GLU A 513 6.85 4.31 15.43
N ILE A 514 6.97 4.34 16.77
CA ILE A 514 7.14 3.13 17.57
C ILE A 514 5.91 2.21 17.46
N ILE A 515 4.69 2.75 17.57
CA ILE A 515 3.43 1.98 17.42
C ILE A 515 3.41 1.22 16.09
N SER A 516 3.75 1.91 14.99
CA SER A 516 3.81 1.31 13.65
C SER A 516 4.78 0.13 13.62
N GLU A 517 5.98 0.28 14.18
CA GLU A 517 6.97 -0.79 14.24
C GLU A 517 6.52 -1.98 15.09
N LEU A 518 5.90 -1.74 16.26
CA LEU A 518 5.41 -2.81 17.13
C LEU A 518 4.34 -3.66 16.44
N VAL A 519 3.42 -3.01 15.73
CA VAL A 519 2.34 -3.69 15.01
C VAL A 519 2.87 -4.50 13.83
N ILE A 520 3.78 -3.93 13.04
CA ILE A 520 4.32 -4.57 11.83
C ILE A 520 5.29 -5.72 12.18
N ASN A 521 6.19 -5.50 13.15
CA ASN A 521 7.32 -6.40 13.39
C ASN A 521 7.13 -7.37 14.57
N ASN A 522 6.05 -7.24 15.37
CA ASN A 522 5.80 -8.09 16.54
C ASN A 522 7.00 -8.18 17.50
N ILE A 523 7.54 -7.02 17.85
CA ILE A 523 8.70 -6.88 18.73
C ILE A 523 8.35 -7.37 20.14
N LYS A 524 9.27 -8.10 20.78
CA LYS A 524 9.14 -8.53 22.17
C LYS A 524 9.90 -7.55 23.08
N PRO A 525 9.38 -7.25 24.28
CA PRO A 525 10.05 -6.34 25.19
C PRO A 525 11.12 -7.07 26.01
N GLU A 526 12.18 -6.35 26.38
CA GLU A 526 13.32 -6.85 27.16
C GLU A 526 13.37 -6.19 28.54
N ALA A 527 13.90 -6.92 29.54
CA ALA A 527 14.01 -6.36 30.89
C ALA A 527 14.89 -5.10 30.90
N GLN A 528 14.57 -4.15 31.79
CA GLN A 528 15.41 -2.95 31.94
C GLN A 528 16.78 -3.31 32.52
N GLU A 529 17.85 -2.73 31.98
CA GLU A 529 19.21 -2.90 32.48
C GLU A 529 19.71 -1.65 33.20
N GLY A 530 20.49 -1.84 34.28
CA GLY A 530 21.06 -0.75 35.08
C GLY A 530 20.28 -0.41 36.36
N THR A 531 20.78 0.55 37.12
CA THR A 531 20.20 0.96 38.41
C THR A 531 19.07 1.99 38.21
N PRO A 532 17.86 1.75 38.72
CA PRO A 532 16.75 2.69 38.58
C PRO A 532 16.93 3.96 39.40
N THR A 533 16.48 5.08 38.84
CA THR A 533 16.30 6.35 39.58
C THR A 533 14.84 6.78 39.50
N HIS A 534 14.40 7.56 40.49
CA HIS A 534 12.99 7.92 40.64
C HIS A 534 12.78 9.43 40.58
N PHE A 535 11.82 9.83 39.77
CA PHE A 535 11.26 11.17 39.70
C PHE A 535 9.97 11.26 40.50
N THR A 536 9.84 12.36 41.23
CA THR A 536 8.63 12.67 41.99
C THR A 536 7.68 13.49 41.11
N ARG A 537 6.40 13.10 41.10
CA ARG A 537 5.35 13.86 40.45
C ARG A 537 5.27 15.26 41.04
N ARG A 538 5.25 16.29 40.18
CA ARG A 538 5.07 17.68 40.62
C ARG A 538 3.61 17.95 41.00
N THR A 539 3.41 18.89 41.92
CA THR A 539 2.12 19.44 42.32
C THR A 539 1.91 20.83 41.70
N PRO A 540 0.65 21.30 41.51
CA PRO A 540 0.39 22.64 41.00
C PRO A 540 1.07 23.76 41.82
N LYS A 541 1.23 23.59 43.13
CA LYS A 541 1.92 24.55 44.00
C LYS A 541 3.39 24.76 43.61
N GLN A 542 4.02 23.76 43.00
CA GLN A 542 5.41 23.86 42.54
C GLN A 542 5.55 24.63 41.23
N SER A 543 4.45 25.08 40.61
CA SER A 543 4.49 25.96 39.43
C SER A 543 4.83 27.42 39.77
N ILE A 544 4.91 27.78 41.05
CA ILE A 544 5.37 29.11 41.46
C ILE A 544 6.76 29.41 40.86
N LEU A 545 6.93 30.60 40.30
CA LEU A 545 8.19 31.03 39.69
C LEU A 545 9.29 31.10 40.76
N PRO A 546 10.50 30.56 40.50
CA PRO A 546 11.57 30.60 41.49
C PRO A 546 12.05 32.02 41.75
N THR A 547 12.40 32.31 43.01
CA THR A 547 12.90 33.63 43.45
C THR A 547 14.42 33.78 43.31
N GLN A 548 15.10 32.72 42.92
CA GLN A 548 16.55 32.66 42.70
C GLN A 548 16.83 31.95 41.39
N GLY A 549 17.93 32.32 40.73
CA GLY A 549 18.39 31.71 39.50
C GLY A 549 18.71 32.71 38.41
N ASP A 550 19.24 32.23 37.28
CA ASP A 550 19.47 33.03 36.09
C ASP A 550 18.26 33.07 35.14
N ALA A 551 18.33 33.88 34.10
CA ALA A 551 17.26 34.02 33.12
C ALA A 551 16.96 32.71 32.36
N SER A 552 17.97 31.83 32.19
CA SER A 552 17.78 30.52 31.55
C SER A 552 16.99 29.57 32.43
N GLN A 553 17.20 29.60 33.75
CA GLN A 553 16.45 28.80 34.71
C GLN A 553 14.99 29.26 34.81
N LEU A 554 14.75 30.57 34.77
CA LEU A 554 13.40 31.14 34.69
C LEU A 554 12.71 30.75 33.39
N TYR A 555 13.42 30.83 32.26
CA TYR A 555 12.94 30.37 30.95
C TYR A 555 12.55 28.89 30.98
N ASP A 556 13.44 28.03 31.49
CA ASP A 556 13.20 26.58 31.60
C ASP A 556 11.98 26.28 32.50
N HIS A 557 11.79 27.03 33.59
CA HIS A 557 10.64 26.85 34.49
C HIS A 557 9.32 27.25 33.84
N ILE A 558 9.29 28.33 33.06
CA ILE A 558 8.09 28.77 32.35
C ILE A 558 7.75 27.78 31.23
N ARG A 559 8.71 27.50 30.35
CA ARG A 559 8.44 26.69 29.15
C ARG A 559 8.06 25.24 29.49
N MET A 560 8.57 24.65 30.58
CA MET A 560 8.24 23.27 30.96
C MET A 560 6.80 23.09 31.48
N LEU A 561 6.13 24.21 31.77
CA LEU A 561 4.75 24.28 32.25
C LEU A 561 3.77 24.78 31.18
N ASP A 562 4.29 25.25 30.04
CA ASP A 562 3.52 25.85 28.97
C ASP A 562 2.94 24.79 28.01
N ALA A 563 1.84 24.18 28.47
CA ALA A 563 1.03 23.22 27.72
C ALA A 563 -0.42 23.23 28.22
N ASP A 564 -1.36 22.94 27.33
CA ASP A 564 -2.79 22.90 27.68
C ASP A 564 -3.09 21.86 28.77
N GLY A 565 -3.88 22.28 29.76
CA GLY A 565 -4.25 21.46 30.91
C GLY A 565 -3.15 21.30 31.97
N TYR A 566 -1.98 21.94 31.80
CA TYR A 566 -0.94 22.01 32.82
C TYR A 566 -1.02 23.33 33.61
N PRO A 567 -0.67 23.32 34.92
CA PRO A 567 -0.62 24.54 35.71
C PRO A 567 0.55 25.41 35.28
N ALA A 568 0.25 26.53 34.62
CA ALA A 568 1.22 27.51 34.14
C ALA A 568 2.15 28.00 35.26
N ALA A 569 3.34 28.47 34.89
CA ALA A 569 4.23 29.14 35.83
C ALA A 569 3.55 30.39 36.38
N PHE A 570 3.65 30.67 37.69
CA PHE A 570 2.92 31.82 38.25
C PHE A 570 3.65 32.55 39.37
N ILE A 571 3.24 33.79 39.61
CA ILE A 571 3.59 34.59 40.79
C ILE A 571 2.30 35.04 41.46
N ASN A 572 2.29 35.11 42.79
CA ASN A 572 1.20 35.73 43.54
C ASN A 572 1.53 37.20 43.82
N TYR A 573 0.59 38.11 43.55
CA TYR A 573 0.71 39.54 43.84
C TYR A 573 -0.60 40.05 44.46
N GLY A 574 -0.62 40.19 45.78
CA GLY A 574 -1.84 40.49 46.53
C GLY A 574 -2.91 39.43 46.32
N GLU A 575 -4.11 39.85 45.91
CA GLU A 575 -5.24 38.95 45.58
C GLU A 575 -5.16 38.35 44.17
N PHE A 576 -4.13 38.69 43.38
CA PHE A 576 -4.01 38.26 41.99
C PHE A 576 -2.94 37.18 41.82
N ARG A 577 -3.18 36.28 40.86
CA ARG A 577 -2.21 35.37 40.29
C ARG A 577 -1.83 35.87 38.90
N ILE A 578 -0.52 35.99 38.67
CA ILE A 578 0.07 36.34 37.37
C ILE A 578 0.67 35.05 36.79
N GLU A 579 0.06 34.52 35.74
CA GLU A 579 0.49 33.33 35.01
C GLU A 579 1.37 33.72 33.83
N LEU A 580 2.43 32.96 33.57
CA LEU A 580 3.42 33.22 32.54
C LEU A 580 3.43 32.07 31.52
N THR A 581 3.34 32.42 30.24
CA THR A 581 3.42 31.50 29.08
C THR A 581 4.22 32.14 27.94
N ASP A 582 4.46 31.39 26.86
CA ASP A 582 5.15 31.86 25.65
C ASP A 582 6.46 32.60 25.95
N ALA A 583 7.27 32.01 26.84
CA ALA A 583 8.55 32.59 27.19
C ALA A 583 9.56 32.49 26.04
N SER A 584 10.39 33.51 25.90
CA SER A 584 11.55 33.56 25.01
C SER A 584 12.73 34.19 25.72
N LEU A 585 13.93 33.72 25.37
CA LEU A 585 15.20 34.20 25.91
C LEU A 585 16.05 34.71 24.74
N ASN A 586 16.53 35.95 24.82
CA ASN A 586 17.38 36.54 23.78
C ASN A 586 18.88 36.38 24.06
N GLU A 587 19.72 36.79 23.11
CA GLU A 587 21.19 36.69 23.18
C GLU A 587 21.81 37.50 24.34
N HIS A 588 21.07 38.44 24.93
CA HIS A 588 21.49 39.24 26.07
C HIS A 588 20.98 38.70 27.42
N ASN A 589 20.52 37.45 27.47
CA ASN A 589 19.88 36.84 28.65
C ASN A 589 18.67 37.63 29.18
N ALA A 590 18.00 38.40 28.32
CA ALA A 590 16.73 39.01 28.67
C ALA A 590 15.59 38.05 28.33
N LEU A 591 14.72 37.83 29.32
CA LEU A 591 13.54 36.98 29.21
C LEU A 591 12.30 37.81 28.95
N SER A 592 11.52 37.44 27.93
CA SER A 592 10.16 37.93 27.71
C SER A 592 9.17 36.78 27.84
N ALA A 593 7.96 37.07 28.31
CA ALA A 593 6.87 36.10 28.42
C ALA A 593 5.52 36.83 28.30
N LYS A 594 4.49 36.10 27.88
CA LYS A 594 3.11 36.54 27.93
C LYS A 594 2.58 36.38 29.36
N ILE A 595 1.86 37.39 29.84
CA ILE A 595 1.23 37.36 31.17
C ILE A 595 -0.29 37.25 31.06
N GLN A 596 -0.88 36.47 31.96
CA GLN A 596 -2.31 36.46 32.22
C GLN A 596 -2.56 36.72 33.70
N ILE A 597 -3.42 37.68 34.02
CA ILE A 597 -3.74 38.06 35.40
C ILE A 597 -5.15 37.59 35.75
N ARG A 598 -5.27 36.86 36.85
CA ARG A 598 -6.54 36.34 37.37
C ARG A 598 -6.62 36.58 38.88
N ARG A 599 -7.81 36.63 39.46
CA ARG A 599 -7.95 36.67 40.94
C ARG A 599 -7.76 35.27 41.52
N ASN A 600 -7.16 35.16 42.71
CA ASN A 600 -6.81 33.89 43.34
C ASN A 600 -8.01 32.97 43.62
N ASP A 601 -9.22 33.51 43.77
CA ASP A 601 -10.48 32.78 43.94
C ASP A 601 -11.03 32.19 42.63
N GLN A 602 -10.43 32.51 41.49
CA GLN A 602 -10.81 32.06 40.15
C GLN A 602 -9.78 31.11 39.50
N CYS A 603 -8.75 30.67 40.24
CA CYS A 603 -7.59 29.92 39.73
C CYS A 603 -7.44 28.50 40.27
#